data_AF-A0A0G2FNL0-F1
#
_entry.id   AF-A0A0G2FNL0-F1
#
_cell.length_a   1.000
_cell.length_b   1.000
_cell.length_c   1.000
_cell.angle_alpha   90.00
_cell.angle_beta   90.00
_cell.angle_gamma   90.00
#
_symmetry.space_group_name_H-M   'P 1'
#
loop_
_entity.id
_entity.type
_entity.pdbx_description
1 polymer ?
#
loop_
_entity_poly.entity_id
_entity_poly.type
_entity_poly.pdbx_seq_one_letter_code
_entity_poly.pdbx_strand_id
1 'polypeptide(L)'
;MPSIKLMCLTTAAALIPLGAALDETTYPYQPPTDTDVRAPCPGLNALANHGILPRDGKGITIEVLTDAAYKGFTIAGDATVVFGSLAFQTSTTGDPTTFNLDDLKQHNPHVLEHDGSMSRNDSFWGDNLSFNDQAWARTLANWGDNEVITFAVAAAERTARFEYGAATNPEFNASFAQTTSLLEYSLILSSFGDPVEGNGNATLIKYLFEKERLPIELGWQPPTSNLTIAGAQAMAAKIAALL
;
A
#
# COMPACT_ATOMS: atom_id res chain seq x y z
N MET A 1 45.63 33.74 41.87
CA MET A 1 44.29 33.20 41.56
C MET A 1 44.39 32.45 40.24
N PRO A 2 44.30 31.11 40.20
CA PRO A 2 44.41 30.37 38.94
C PRO A 2 43.05 30.37 38.22
N SER A 3 43.08 30.70 36.94
CA SER A 3 41.90 30.72 36.06
C SER A 3 41.53 29.30 35.66
N ILE A 4 40.38 28.83 36.14
CA ILE A 4 39.78 27.55 35.75
C ILE A 4 39.23 27.71 34.32
N LYS A 5 39.90 27.09 33.35
CA LYS A 5 39.35 26.93 32.00
C LYS A 5 38.25 25.87 32.04
N LEU A 6 37.01 26.31 31.88
CA LEU A 6 35.85 25.45 31.72
C LEU A 6 35.95 24.72 30.36
N MET A 7 36.25 23.43 30.40
CA MET A 7 36.26 22.56 29.22
C MET A 7 34.79 22.25 28.89
N CYS A 8 34.28 22.86 27.82
CA CYS A 8 32.94 22.58 27.32
C CYS A 8 32.99 21.24 26.56
N LEU A 9 32.46 20.18 27.18
CA LEU A 9 32.28 18.88 26.54
C LEU A 9 31.10 19.01 25.57
N THR A 10 31.37 19.24 24.28
CA THR A 10 30.35 19.17 23.25
C THR A 10 29.99 17.70 23.02
N THR A 11 28.86 17.26 23.56
CA THR A 11 28.25 15.98 23.17
C THR A 11 27.82 16.10 21.72
N ALA A 12 28.58 15.50 20.80
CA ALA A 12 28.14 15.27 19.44
C ALA A 12 26.97 14.29 19.51
N ALA A 13 25.74 14.79 19.33
CA ALA A 13 24.61 13.94 19.05
C ALA A 13 24.90 13.18 17.76
N ALA A 14 24.94 11.85 17.84
CA ALA A 14 25.04 11.01 16.65
C ALA A 14 23.78 11.26 15.81
N LEU A 15 23.94 11.95 14.69
CA LEU A 15 22.94 12.00 13.62
C LEU A 15 22.76 10.57 13.12
N ILE A 16 21.68 9.92 13.55
CA ILE A 16 21.18 8.71 12.91
C ILE A 16 20.89 9.14 11.46
N PRO A 17 21.52 8.53 10.44
CA PRO A 17 21.22 8.92 9.08
C PRO A 17 19.75 8.60 8.82
N LEU A 18 18.98 9.62 8.41
CA LEU A 18 17.74 9.39 7.67
C LEU A 18 18.09 8.36 6.59
N GLY A 19 17.27 7.31 6.45
CA GLY A 19 17.38 6.41 5.30
C GLY A 19 17.49 7.26 4.03
N ALA A 20 18.39 6.88 3.12
CA ALA A 20 18.61 7.64 1.90
C ALA A 20 17.27 7.87 1.19
N ALA A 21 16.99 9.13 0.83
CA ALA A 21 15.80 9.48 0.08
C ALA A 21 15.70 8.62 -1.20
N LEU A 22 14.48 8.24 -1.57
CA LEU A 22 14.25 7.56 -2.83
C LEU A 22 14.48 8.53 -3.98
N ASP A 23 15.19 8.07 -5.01
CA ASP A 23 15.48 8.84 -6.20
C ASP A 23 15.43 7.94 -7.45
N GLU A 24 15.08 8.52 -8.60
CA GLU A 24 14.92 7.81 -9.88
C GLU A 24 16.27 7.41 -10.53
N THR A 25 17.41 7.89 -10.02
CA THR A 25 18.73 7.42 -10.46
C THR A 25 19.02 6.05 -9.86
N THR A 26 18.71 5.88 -8.56
CA THR A 26 18.92 4.63 -7.83
C THR A 26 17.79 3.63 -8.09
N TYR A 27 16.54 4.10 -8.14
CA TYR A 27 15.34 3.28 -8.34
C TYR A 27 14.54 3.76 -9.55
N PRO A 28 15.09 3.65 -10.77
CA PRO A 28 14.40 4.12 -11.96
C PRO A 28 13.11 3.33 -12.19
N TYR A 29 12.03 4.04 -12.47
CA TYR A 29 10.82 3.43 -13.01
C TYR A 29 11.10 2.74 -14.35
N GLN A 30 10.63 1.50 -14.46
CA GLN A 30 10.56 0.76 -15.72
C GLN A 30 9.21 0.03 -15.76
N PRO A 31 8.45 0.15 -16.85
CA PRO A 31 7.19 -0.58 -16.99
C PRO A 31 7.46 -2.10 -17.02
N PRO A 32 6.49 -2.93 -16.58
CA PRO A 32 6.62 -4.38 -16.70
C PRO A 32 6.73 -4.80 -18.17
N THR A 33 7.47 -5.88 -18.41
CA THR A 33 7.50 -6.59 -19.68
C THR A 33 6.41 -7.67 -19.73
N ASP A 34 6.18 -8.26 -20.91
CA ASP A 34 5.18 -9.32 -21.10
C ASP A 34 5.44 -10.59 -20.28
N THR A 35 6.64 -10.78 -19.74
CA THR A 35 7.00 -11.94 -18.91
C THR A 35 6.94 -11.67 -17.41
N ASP A 36 6.76 -10.41 -17.02
CA ASP A 36 6.72 -9.97 -15.63
C ASP A 36 5.29 -10.09 -15.10
N VAL A 37 5.15 -10.47 -13.83
CA VAL A 37 3.85 -10.57 -13.18
C VAL A 37 3.64 -9.45 -12.17
N ARG A 38 2.37 -9.09 -11.96
CA ARG A 38 1.95 -8.01 -11.07
C ARG A 38 0.80 -8.49 -10.19
N ALA A 39 0.58 -7.78 -9.10
CA ALA A 39 -0.41 -8.05 -8.06
C ALA A 39 -1.70 -7.25 -8.28
N PRO A 40 -2.80 -7.59 -7.58
CA PRO A 40 -3.94 -6.68 -7.43
C PRO A 40 -3.60 -5.47 -6.52
N CYS A 41 -2.39 -5.43 -5.94
CA CYS A 41 -1.92 -4.35 -5.08
C CYS A 41 -1.08 -3.32 -5.87
N PRO A 42 -1.54 -2.06 -6.03
CA PRO A 42 -0.80 -1.03 -6.76
C PRO A 42 0.53 -0.67 -6.06
N GLY A 43 0.60 -0.77 -4.73
CA GLY A 43 1.82 -0.54 -3.96
C GLY A 43 2.93 -1.53 -4.32
N LEU A 44 2.65 -2.83 -4.30
CA LEU A 44 3.63 -3.86 -4.69
C LEU A 44 4.04 -3.73 -6.15
N ASN A 45 3.10 -3.38 -7.04
CA ASN A 45 3.39 -3.15 -8.45
C ASN A 45 4.33 -1.98 -8.65
N ALA A 46 4.14 -0.89 -7.91
CA ALA A 46 5.08 0.23 -7.90
C ALA A 46 6.47 -0.17 -7.42
N LEU A 47 6.58 -0.94 -6.33
CA LEU A 47 7.88 -1.42 -5.85
C LEU A 47 8.60 -2.28 -6.89
N ALA A 48 7.88 -3.17 -7.59
CA ALA A 48 8.46 -3.98 -8.67
C ALA A 48 8.85 -3.12 -9.88
N ASN A 49 8.02 -2.15 -10.28
CA ASN A 49 8.30 -1.21 -11.37
C ASN A 49 9.51 -0.30 -11.08
N HIS A 50 9.85 -0.08 -9.81
CA HIS A 50 11.06 0.64 -9.40
C HIS A 50 12.26 -0.26 -9.11
N GLY A 51 12.12 -1.59 -9.21
CA GLY A 51 13.17 -2.55 -8.86
C GLY A 51 13.51 -2.59 -7.38
N ILE A 52 12.62 -2.10 -6.52
CA ILE A 52 12.70 -2.22 -5.06
C ILE A 52 12.26 -3.64 -4.65
N LEU A 53 11.26 -4.20 -5.35
CA LEU A 53 11.01 -5.63 -5.45
C LEU A 53 11.66 -6.20 -6.72
N PRO A 54 11.88 -7.52 -6.81
CA PRO A 54 12.18 -8.20 -8.06
C PRO A 54 11.24 -7.74 -9.19
N ARG A 55 11.82 -7.22 -10.29
CA ARG A 55 11.06 -6.59 -11.38
C ARG A 55 10.13 -7.55 -12.10
N ASP A 56 10.52 -8.82 -12.13
CA ASP A 56 9.71 -9.90 -12.72
C ASP A 56 8.51 -10.29 -11.84
N GLY A 57 8.48 -9.83 -10.59
CA GLY A 57 7.40 -10.09 -9.63
C GLY A 57 7.36 -11.53 -9.12
N LYS A 58 8.46 -12.31 -9.22
CA LYS A 58 8.46 -13.74 -8.94
C LYS A 58 9.30 -14.11 -7.72
N GLY A 59 8.92 -15.20 -7.05
CA GLY A 59 9.72 -15.81 -5.98
C GLY A 59 9.98 -14.89 -4.77
N ILE A 60 8.98 -14.08 -4.38
CA ILE A 60 9.10 -13.10 -3.29
C ILE A 60 9.13 -13.83 -1.94
N THR A 61 10.22 -13.69 -1.18
CA THR A 61 10.32 -14.16 0.22
C THR A 61 9.81 -13.10 1.20
N ILE A 62 9.66 -13.46 2.47
CA ILE A 62 9.24 -12.50 3.50
C ILE A 62 10.31 -11.44 3.78
N GLU A 63 11.58 -11.80 3.69
CA GLU A 63 12.71 -10.90 3.86
C GLU A 63 12.74 -9.86 2.75
N VAL A 64 12.59 -10.30 1.49
CA VAL A 64 12.51 -9.41 0.32
C VAL A 64 11.31 -8.48 0.44
N LEU A 65 10.14 -9.00 0.80
CA LEU A 65 8.94 -8.20 0.99
C LEU A 65 9.13 -7.17 2.12
N THR A 66 9.73 -7.56 3.24
CA THR A 66 9.96 -6.68 4.40
C THR A 66 10.92 -5.55 4.07
N ASP A 67 12.06 -5.84 3.42
CA ASP A 67 13.00 -4.80 3.00
C ASP A 67 12.36 -3.83 2.00
N ALA A 68 11.65 -4.36 1.01
CA ALA A 68 11.01 -3.55 -0.02
C ALA A 68 9.89 -2.66 0.53
N ALA A 69 9.02 -3.20 1.39
CA ALA A 69 7.93 -2.47 2.03
C ALA A 69 8.45 -1.36 2.96
N TYR A 70 9.52 -1.65 3.72
CA TYR A 70 10.16 -0.65 4.56
C TYR A 70 10.86 0.43 3.73
N LYS A 71 11.63 0.06 2.71
CA LYS A 71 12.32 1.01 1.84
C LYS A 71 11.35 1.89 1.06
N GLY A 72 10.28 1.30 0.54
CA GLY A 72 9.35 1.96 -0.37
C GLY A 72 8.27 2.78 0.32
N PHE A 73 7.84 2.39 1.52
CA PHE A 73 6.70 3.00 2.21
C PHE A 73 6.90 3.16 3.73
N THR A 74 8.08 2.81 4.26
CA THR A 74 8.35 2.81 5.71
C THR A 74 7.38 1.90 6.49
N ILE A 75 6.88 0.85 5.84
CA ILE A 75 6.03 -0.17 6.46
C ILE A 75 6.92 -1.05 7.33
N ALA A 76 6.60 -1.10 8.62
CA ALA A 76 7.36 -1.89 9.58
C ALA A 76 7.14 -3.39 9.37
N GLY A 77 8.14 -4.18 9.77
CA GLY A 77 8.12 -5.63 9.58
C GLY A 77 6.95 -6.34 10.26
N ASP A 78 6.40 -5.79 11.33
CA ASP A 78 5.21 -6.35 11.99
C ASP A 78 3.98 -6.33 11.07
N ALA A 79 3.73 -5.22 10.36
CA ALA A 79 2.69 -5.12 9.35
C ALA A 79 2.99 -6.03 8.16
N THR A 80 4.22 -6.02 7.65
CA THR A 80 4.59 -6.80 6.48
C THR A 80 4.49 -8.31 6.71
N VAL A 81 4.89 -8.80 7.89
CA VAL A 81 4.81 -10.23 8.24
C VAL A 81 3.38 -10.74 8.28
N VAL A 82 2.41 -9.92 8.71
CA VAL A 82 1.00 -10.31 8.74
C VAL A 82 0.48 -10.62 7.33
N PHE A 83 0.64 -9.68 6.39
CA PHE A 83 0.14 -9.86 5.02
C PHE A 83 1.00 -10.80 4.20
N GLY A 84 2.33 -10.80 4.39
CA GLY A 84 3.23 -11.74 3.72
C GLY A 84 2.97 -13.20 4.11
N SER A 85 2.62 -13.47 5.37
CA SER A 85 2.23 -14.82 5.79
C SER A 85 0.92 -15.29 5.16
N LEU A 86 -0.01 -14.37 4.86
CA LEU A 86 -1.20 -14.67 4.08
C LEU A 86 -0.84 -14.95 2.62
N ALA A 87 0.05 -14.15 2.02
CA ALA A 87 0.50 -14.32 0.64
C ALA A 87 1.06 -15.72 0.37
N PHE A 88 1.82 -16.30 1.29
CA PHE A 88 2.35 -17.67 1.15
C PHE A 88 1.28 -18.75 0.99
N GLN A 89 0.04 -18.52 1.47
CA GLN A 89 -1.05 -19.46 1.28
C GLN A 89 -1.59 -19.48 -0.16
N THR A 90 -1.23 -18.49 -0.98
CA THR A 90 -1.58 -18.41 -2.41
C THR A 90 -0.50 -18.94 -3.34
N SER A 91 0.65 -19.36 -2.79
CA SER A 91 1.86 -19.65 -3.56
C SER A 91 1.66 -20.71 -4.65
N THR A 92 2.11 -20.38 -5.86
CA THR A 92 2.21 -21.32 -6.99
C THR A 92 3.66 -21.67 -7.37
N THR A 93 4.64 -21.19 -6.60
CA THR A 93 6.07 -21.32 -6.93
C THR A 93 6.63 -22.73 -6.75
N GLY A 94 5.91 -23.59 -6.02
CA GLY A 94 6.39 -24.89 -5.55
C GLY A 94 7.23 -24.82 -4.26
N ASP A 95 7.44 -23.61 -3.71
CA ASP A 95 8.08 -23.36 -2.42
C ASP A 95 7.12 -22.58 -1.51
N PRO A 96 6.64 -23.16 -0.40
CA PRO A 96 5.65 -22.53 0.48
C PRO A 96 6.18 -21.30 1.24
N THR A 97 7.46 -20.95 1.07
CA THR A 97 8.09 -19.76 1.66
C THR A 97 8.27 -18.61 0.67
N THR A 98 7.72 -18.75 -0.54
CA THR A 98 7.74 -17.72 -1.59
C THR A 98 6.38 -17.60 -2.26
N PHE A 99 6.12 -16.47 -2.92
CA PHE A 99 4.95 -16.29 -3.79
C PHE A 99 5.32 -15.43 -5.02
N ASN A 100 4.55 -15.55 -6.10
CA ASN A 100 4.58 -14.61 -7.21
C ASN A 100 3.53 -13.52 -7.00
N LEU A 101 3.75 -12.30 -7.51
CA LEU A 101 2.82 -11.19 -7.30
C LEU A 101 1.40 -11.49 -7.82
N ASP A 102 1.26 -12.23 -8.91
CA ASP A 102 -0.04 -12.61 -9.47
C ASP A 102 -0.72 -13.78 -8.75
N ASP A 103 -0.03 -14.49 -7.84
CA ASP A 103 -0.66 -15.46 -6.93
C ASP A 103 -1.68 -14.76 -6.03
N LEU A 104 -1.42 -13.50 -5.68
CA LEU A 104 -2.24 -12.70 -4.77
C LEU A 104 -3.66 -12.42 -5.30
N LYS A 105 -3.94 -12.66 -6.59
CA LYS A 105 -5.28 -12.53 -7.17
C LYS A 105 -6.22 -13.71 -6.86
N GLN A 106 -5.74 -14.72 -6.12
CA GLN A 106 -6.56 -15.87 -5.76
C GLN A 106 -7.81 -15.42 -5.00
N HIS A 107 -8.96 -15.53 -5.67
CA HIS A 107 -10.25 -15.16 -5.09
C HIS A 107 -10.86 -16.26 -4.22
N ASN A 108 -10.78 -17.52 -4.67
CA ASN A 108 -11.35 -18.66 -3.93
C ASN A 108 -10.35 -19.83 -3.83
N PRO A 109 -10.06 -20.33 -2.60
CA PRO A 109 -10.51 -19.79 -1.31
C PRO A 109 -9.95 -18.39 -1.04
N HIS A 110 -10.72 -17.55 -0.35
CA HIS A 110 -10.35 -16.17 -0.02
C HIS A 110 -9.13 -16.14 0.91
N VAL A 111 -8.11 -15.36 0.54
CA VAL A 111 -6.88 -15.19 1.34
C VAL A 111 -6.48 -13.72 1.48
N LEU A 112 -6.44 -12.98 0.36
CA LEU A 112 -6.04 -11.57 0.32
C LEU A 112 -6.94 -10.76 -0.61
N GLU A 113 -7.08 -11.19 -1.87
CA GLU A 113 -7.98 -10.53 -2.82
C GLU A 113 -9.45 -10.71 -2.40
N HIS A 114 -10.25 -9.69 -2.68
CA HIS A 114 -11.66 -9.63 -2.31
C HIS A 114 -12.47 -8.70 -3.21
N ASP A 115 -13.79 -8.95 -3.21
CA ASP A 115 -14.77 -8.10 -3.88
C ASP A 115 -14.80 -6.67 -3.31
N GLY A 116 -15.34 -5.78 -4.12
CA GLY A 116 -15.51 -4.37 -3.83
C GLY A 116 -14.17 -3.67 -3.77
N SER A 117 -13.23 -3.93 -4.68
CA SER A 117 -11.93 -3.24 -4.74
C SER A 117 -12.04 -1.81 -5.29
N MET A 118 -11.13 -0.89 -4.88
CA MET A 118 -11.15 0.52 -5.34
C MET A 118 -10.86 0.66 -6.84
N SER A 119 -10.01 -0.20 -7.39
CA SER A 119 -9.48 -0.05 -8.76
C SER A 119 -9.46 -1.34 -9.58
N ARG A 120 -9.97 -2.45 -9.03
CA ARG A 120 -10.06 -3.75 -9.69
C ARG A 120 -11.53 -4.14 -9.80
N ASN A 121 -11.87 -4.98 -10.76
CA ASN A 121 -13.19 -5.60 -10.77
C ASN A 121 -13.27 -6.71 -9.73
N ASP A 122 -14.48 -6.98 -9.26
CA ASP A 122 -14.81 -8.22 -8.57
C ASP A 122 -14.55 -9.42 -9.50
N SER A 123 -14.16 -10.57 -8.92
CA SER A 123 -13.84 -11.77 -9.71
C SER A 123 -15.02 -12.27 -10.54
N PHE A 124 -16.25 -11.96 -10.12
CA PHE A 124 -17.49 -12.23 -10.85
C PHE A 124 -17.45 -11.72 -12.30
N TRP A 125 -16.78 -10.59 -12.54
CA TRP A 125 -16.65 -9.99 -13.88
C TRP A 125 -15.41 -10.48 -14.66
N GLY A 126 -14.65 -11.42 -14.11
CA GLY A 126 -13.47 -12.02 -14.72
C GLY A 126 -12.16 -11.51 -14.14
N ASP A 127 -11.60 -10.45 -14.74
CA ASP A 127 -10.26 -9.93 -14.38
C ASP A 127 -10.30 -9.11 -13.09
N ASN A 128 -9.91 -9.74 -11.98
CA ASN A 128 -9.73 -9.14 -10.65
C ASN A 128 -8.31 -8.66 -10.36
N LEU A 129 -7.40 -8.73 -11.34
CA LEU A 129 -5.99 -8.42 -11.16
C LEU A 129 -5.66 -7.02 -11.69
N SER A 130 -6.06 -6.75 -12.93
CA SER A 130 -5.66 -5.55 -13.66
C SER A 130 -6.36 -4.30 -13.12
N PHE A 131 -5.68 -3.16 -13.23
CA PHE A 131 -6.32 -1.86 -13.02
C PHE A 131 -7.51 -1.71 -13.96
N ASN A 132 -8.64 -1.26 -13.42
CA ASN A 132 -9.89 -1.10 -14.14
C ASN A 132 -10.38 0.36 -14.03
N ASP A 133 -10.45 1.03 -15.18
CA ASP A 133 -10.87 2.44 -15.27
C ASP A 133 -12.28 2.68 -14.69
N GLN A 134 -13.21 1.74 -14.85
CA GLN A 134 -14.58 1.91 -14.38
C GLN A 134 -14.68 1.74 -12.87
N ALA A 135 -13.94 0.79 -12.28
CA ALA A 135 -13.81 0.66 -10.83
C ALA A 135 -13.18 1.92 -10.23
N TRP A 136 -12.06 2.34 -10.78
CA TRP A 136 -11.38 3.55 -10.32
C TRP A 136 -12.25 4.81 -10.47
N ALA A 137 -12.99 4.95 -11.57
CA ALA A 137 -13.91 6.06 -11.78
C ALA A 137 -15.02 6.13 -10.71
N ARG A 138 -15.51 4.98 -10.19
CA ARG A 138 -16.47 4.96 -9.07
C ARG A 138 -15.84 5.48 -7.78
N THR A 139 -14.61 5.08 -7.48
CA THR A 139 -13.85 5.63 -6.34
C THR A 139 -13.65 7.15 -6.50
N LEU A 140 -13.19 7.60 -7.66
CA LEU A 140 -12.98 9.02 -7.96
C LEU A 140 -14.27 9.84 -7.86
N ALA A 141 -15.40 9.31 -8.32
CA ALA A 141 -16.69 9.98 -8.24
C ALA A 141 -17.11 10.24 -6.78
N ASN A 142 -16.82 9.31 -5.87
CA ASN A 142 -17.10 9.48 -4.44
C ASN A 142 -16.09 10.40 -3.74
N TRP A 143 -14.85 10.47 -4.22
CA TRP A 143 -13.89 11.46 -3.74
C TRP A 143 -14.28 12.88 -4.19
N GLY A 144 -14.88 13.02 -5.37
CA GLY A 144 -15.21 14.32 -5.95
C GLY A 144 -13.96 15.20 -6.13
N ASP A 145 -14.09 16.48 -5.80
CA ASP A 145 -13.03 17.48 -5.94
C ASP A 145 -12.10 17.58 -4.71
N ASN A 146 -12.17 16.62 -3.78
CA ASN A 146 -11.33 16.65 -2.58
C ASN A 146 -9.84 16.46 -2.95
N GLU A 147 -9.02 17.47 -2.63
CA GLU A 147 -7.56 17.39 -2.75
C GLU A 147 -6.92 16.54 -1.64
N VAL A 148 -7.63 16.39 -0.52
CA VAL A 148 -7.21 15.63 0.66
C VAL A 148 -8.26 14.58 0.98
N ILE A 149 -7.83 13.32 1.06
CA ILE A 149 -8.69 12.19 1.40
C ILE A 149 -8.67 12.02 2.92
N THR A 150 -9.68 12.57 3.57
CA THR A 150 -9.90 12.45 5.01
C THR A 150 -10.54 11.10 5.35
N PHE A 151 -10.62 10.76 6.64
CA PHE A 151 -11.37 9.56 7.07
C PHE A 151 -12.83 9.58 6.64
N ALA A 152 -13.48 10.76 6.62
CA ALA A 152 -14.86 10.88 6.18
C ALA A 152 -15.03 10.60 4.69
N VAL A 153 -14.08 11.08 3.86
CA VAL A 153 -14.08 10.78 2.41
C VAL A 153 -13.84 9.29 2.16
N ALA A 154 -12.88 8.69 2.89
CA ALA A 154 -12.60 7.26 2.80
C ALA A 154 -13.79 6.39 3.22
N ALA A 155 -14.47 6.73 4.33
CA ALA A 155 -15.65 6.02 4.80
C ALA A 155 -16.81 6.12 3.80
N ALA A 156 -17.10 7.33 3.31
CA ALA A 156 -18.16 7.55 2.32
C ALA A 156 -17.90 6.78 1.01
N GLU A 157 -16.68 6.82 0.48
CA GLU A 157 -16.30 6.06 -0.71
C GLU A 157 -16.46 4.56 -0.51
N ARG A 158 -15.97 4.04 0.62
CA ARG A 158 -16.02 2.61 0.91
C ARG A 158 -17.46 2.12 1.01
N THR A 159 -18.33 2.87 1.69
CA THR A 159 -19.77 2.56 1.78
C THR A 159 -20.38 2.51 0.39
N ALA A 160 -20.19 3.55 -0.43
CA ALA A 160 -20.74 3.61 -1.78
C ALA A 160 -20.22 2.48 -2.69
N ARG A 161 -18.93 2.13 -2.58
CA ARG A 161 -18.31 1.02 -3.33
C ARG A 161 -18.91 -0.33 -2.95
N PHE A 162 -19.17 -0.57 -1.66
CA PHE A 162 -19.77 -1.83 -1.20
C PHE A 162 -21.27 -1.91 -1.54
N GLU A 163 -22.00 -0.80 -1.45
CA GLU A 163 -23.39 -0.73 -1.92
C GLU A 163 -23.50 -1.02 -3.42
N TYR A 164 -22.59 -0.45 -4.23
CA TYR A 164 -22.50 -0.76 -5.65
C TYR A 164 -22.24 -2.25 -5.90
N GLY A 165 -21.27 -2.84 -5.22
CA GLY A 165 -20.96 -4.27 -5.32
C GLY A 165 -22.17 -5.14 -5.00
N ALA A 166 -22.80 -4.92 -3.84
CA ALA A 166 -23.98 -5.66 -3.42
C ALA A 166 -25.19 -5.49 -4.37
N ALA A 167 -25.31 -4.34 -5.05
CA ALA A 167 -26.39 -4.08 -5.99
C ALA A 167 -26.14 -4.65 -7.40
N THR A 168 -24.88 -4.86 -7.79
CA THR A 168 -24.52 -5.16 -9.19
C THR A 168 -23.84 -6.52 -9.39
N ASN A 169 -23.18 -7.06 -8.36
CA ASN A 169 -22.57 -8.38 -8.38
C ASN A 169 -23.47 -9.35 -7.57
N PRO A 170 -24.15 -10.32 -8.21
CA PRO A 170 -25.02 -11.28 -7.52
C PRO A 170 -24.26 -12.27 -6.62
N GLU A 171 -22.94 -12.36 -6.76
CA GLU A 171 -22.05 -13.20 -5.94
C GLU A 171 -21.26 -12.38 -4.91
N PHE A 172 -21.55 -11.08 -4.78
CA PHE A 172 -20.78 -10.16 -3.96
C PHE A 172 -20.56 -10.67 -2.53
N ASN A 173 -19.30 -10.81 -2.15
CA ASN A 173 -18.91 -11.21 -0.80
C ASN A 173 -17.81 -10.31 -0.23
N ALA A 174 -18.25 -9.30 0.50
CA ALA A 174 -17.34 -8.41 1.23
C ALA A 174 -16.92 -8.94 2.62
N SER A 175 -17.21 -10.18 3.01
CA SER A 175 -16.97 -10.64 4.40
C SER A 175 -15.52 -10.48 4.83
N PHE A 176 -14.57 -10.80 3.94
CA PHE A 176 -13.14 -10.56 4.18
C PHE A 176 -12.80 -9.06 4.06
N ALA A 177 -13.33 -8.42 3.00
CA ALA A 177 -13.17 -7.00 2.72
C ALA A 177 -13.64 -6.09 3.85
N GLN A 178 -14.53 -6.54 4.75
CA GLN A 178 -15.03 -5.73 5.85
C GLN A 178 -13.91 -5.15 6.70
N THR A 179 -12.88 -5.94 6.98
CA THR A 179 -11.70 -5.51 7.74
C THR A 179 -10.57 -5.07 6.84
N THR A 180 -10.26 -5.83 5.78
CA THR A 180 -9.04 -5.57 4.99
C THR A 180 -9.12 -4.29 4.20
N SER A 181 -10.27 -3.94 3.62
CA SER A 181 -10.41 -2.68 2.89
C SER A 181 -10.22 -1.42 3.76
N LEU A 182 -10.46 -1.52 5.08
CA LEU A 182 -10.14 -0.45 6.02
C LEU A 182 -8.63 -0.35 6.26
N LEU A 183 -7.94 -1.49 6.37
CA LEU A 183 -6.47 -1.52 6.51
C LEU A 183 -5.77 -1.04 5.23
N GLU A 184 -6.29 -1.37 4.05
CA GLU A 184 -5.83 -0.85 2.77
C GLU A 184 -5.97 0.66 2.71
N TYR A 185 -7.13 1.20 3.10
CA TYR A 185 -7.31 2.64 3.21
C TYR A 185 -6.34 3.27 4.21
N SER A 186 -6.17 2.66 5.40
CA SER A 186 -5.17 3.14 6.37
C SER A 186 -3.78 3.21 5.77
N LEU A 187 -3.38 2.20 4.99
CA LEU A 187 -2.08 2.17 4.35
C LEU A 187 -1.95 3.28 3.30
N ILE A 188 -2.97 3.49 2.47
CA ILE A 188 -3.00 4.57 1.47
C ILE A 188 -2.89 5.93 2.16
N LEU A 189 -3.72 6.20 3.16
CA LEU A 189 -3.76 7.51 3.82
C LEU A 189 -2.46 7.80 4.58
N SER A 190 -1.90 6.82 5.28
CA SER A 190 -0.65 6.98 6.02
C SER A 190 0.59 7.08 5.11
N SER A 191 0.58 6.43 3.93
CA SER A 191 1.69 6.52 2.97
C SER A 191 1.76 7.86 2.25
N PHE A 192 0.60 8.50 2.01
CA PHE A 192 0.50 9.74 1.23
C PHE A 192 0.00 10.95 2.05
N GLY A 193 0.01 10.83 3.37
CA GLY A 193 -0.45 11.84 4.31
C GLY A 193 0.27 11.74 5.65
N ASP A 194 -0.48 11.87 6.73
CA ASP A 194 -0.02 11.73 8.11
C ASP A 194 -0.21 10.29 8.62
N PRO A 195 0.81 9.68 9.27
CA PRO A 195 0.72 8.30 9.80
C PRO A 195 -0.37 8.04 10.85
N VAL A 196 -0.96 9.08 11.45
CA VAL A 196 -1.96 8.97 12.52
C VAL A 196 -3.29 9.61 12.13
N GLU A 197 -3.23 10.78 11.50
CA GLU A 197 -4.42 11.55 11.09
C GLU A 197 -4.84 11.29 9.64
N GLY A 198 -4.10 10.46 8.90
CA GLY A 198 -4.43 10.11 7.52
C GLY A 198 -4.29 11.33 6.62
N ASN A 199 -5.39 11.88 6.10
CA ASN A 199 -5.37 13.05 5.22
C ASN A 199 -4.46 12.85 4.00
N GLY A 200 -4.70 11.77 3.27
CA GLY A 200 -3.88 11.40 2.12
C GLY A 200 -4.01 12.41 0.99
N ASN A 201 -2.88 12.77 0.37
CA ASN A 201 -2.86 13.67 -0.78
C ASN A 201 -3.46 12.97 -2.01
N ALA A 202 -4.61 13.46 -2.50
CA ALA A 202 -5.34 12.81 -3.58
C ALA A 202 -4.53 12.71 -4.87
N THR A 203 -3.69 13.70 -5.19
CA THR A 203 -2.83 13.69 -6.39
C THR A 203 -1.81 12.55 -6.34
N LEU A 204 -1.17 12.35 -5.18
CA LEU A 204 -0.17 11.30 -5.01
C LEU A 204 -0.80 9.90 -5.04
N ILE A 205 -1.99 9.76 -4.44
CA ILE A 205 -2.71 8.48 -4.46
C ILE A 205 -3.16 8.15 -5.89
N LYS A 206 -3.76 9.11 -6.61
CA LYS A 206 -4.12 8.93 -8.03
C LYS A 206 -2.91 8.51 -8.86
N TYR A 207 -1.77 9.17 -8.65
CA TYR A 207 -0.53 8.83 -9.33
C TYR A 207 -0.10 7.38 -9.07
N LEU A 208 -0.16 6.91 -7.81
CA LEU A 208 0.15 5.51 -7.49
C LEU A 208 -0.79 4.55 -8.23
N PHE A 209 -2.10 4.77 -8.17
CA PHE A 209 -3.07 3.83 -8.75
C PHE A 209 -3.05 3.81 -10.28
N GLU A 210 -2.95 4.99 -10.91
CA GLU A 210 -3.04 5.13 -12.37
C GLU A 210 -1.73 4.81 -13.08
N LYS A 211 -0.59 4.91 -12.38
CA LYS A 211 0.74 4.68 -12.97
C LYS A 211 1.44 3.45 -12.42
N GLU A 212 0.97 2.91 -11.29
CA GLU A 212 1.68 1.91 -10.49
C GLU A 212 3.16 2.30 -10.34
N ARG A 213 3.36 3.55 -9.91
CA ARG A 213 4.66 4.20 -9.81
C ARG A 213 4.70 5.00 -8.50
N LEU A 214 5.83 4.96 -7.81
CA LEU A 214 6.03 5.80 -6.64
C LEU A 214 6.10 7.28 -7.09
N PRO A 215 5.41 8.23 -6.43
CA PRO A 215 5.40 9.64 -6.85
C PRO A 215 6.72 10.41 -6.60
N ILE A 216 7.88 9.76 -6.75
CA ILE A 216 9.22 10.32 -6.48
C ILE A 216 9.46 11.56 -7.36
N GLU A 217 9.07 11.52 -8.63
CA GLU A 217 9.22 12.67 -9.53
C GLU A 217 8.34 13.87 -9.17
N LEU A 218 7.29 13.66 -8.36
CA LEU A 218 6.46 14.71 -7.79
C LEU A 218 7.00 15.23 -6.44
N GLY A 219 8.17 14.74 -6.02
CA GLY A 219 8.83 15.10 -4.77
C GLY A 219 8.34 14.33 -3.55
N TRP A 220 7.52 13.30 -3.72
CA TRP A 220 7.11 12.45 -2.60
C TRP A 220 8.29 11.62 -2.08
N GLN A 221 8.29 11.40 -0.76
CA GLN A 221 9.19 10.49 -0.06
C GLN A 221 8.37 9.64 0.90
N PRO A 222 8.82 8.41 1.23
CA PRO A 222 8.16 7.58 2.22
C PRO A 222 8.01 8.31 3.57
N PRO A 223 6.99 8.00 4.37
CA PRO A 223 6.83 8.57 5.70
C PRO A 223 8.09 8.40 6.56
N THR A 224 8.41 9.40 7.39
CA THR A 224 9.59 9.34 8.27
C THR A 224 9.35 8.51 9.53
N SER A 225 8.11 8.12 9.79
CA SER A 225 7.71 7.30 10.93
C SER A 225 7.28 5.92 10.47
N ASN A 226 7.63 4.90 11.26
CA ASN A 226 7.26 3.52 10.98
C ASN A 226 5.75 3.34 10.92
N LEU A 227 5.25 2.83 9.79
CA LEU A 227 3.87 2.41 9.64
C LEU A 227 3.73 0.98 10.19
N THR A 228 3.24 0.86 11.42
CA THR A 228 3.08 -0.42 12.12
C THR A 228 1.68 -1.00 11.94
N ILE A 229 1.50 -2.29 12.24
CA ILE A 229 0.18 -2.91 12.17
C ILE A 229 -0.80 -2.27 13.18
N ALA A 230 -0.30 -1.92 14.38
CA ALA A 230 -1.09 -1.26 15.40
C ALA A 230 -1.56 0.15 14.94
N GLY A 231 -0.68 0.89 14.26
CA GLY A 231 -1.04 2.19 13.67
C GLY A 231 -2.11 2.05 12.58
N ALA A 232 -1.95 1.08 11.68
CA ALA A 232 -2.92 0.81 10.63
C ALA A 232 -4.29 0.40 11.19
N GLN A 233 -4.32 -0.43 12.24
CA GLN A 233 -5.54 -0.82 12.94
C GLN A 233 -6.22 0.35 13.65
N ALA A 234 -5.45 1.22 14.31
CA ALA A 234 -5.97 2.41 14.97
C ALA A 234 -6.60 3.38 13.95
N MET A 235 -5.94 3.60 12.82
CA MET A 235 -6.48 4.41 11.72
C MET A 235 -7.73 3.76 11.10
N ALA A 236 -7.71 2.44 10.89
CA ALA A 236 -8.85 1.70 10.35
C ALA A 236 -10.08 1.84 11.26
N ALA A 237 -9.88 1.83 12.58
CA ALA A 237 -10.94 2.08 13.55
C ALA A 237 -11.52 3.50 13.46
N LYS A 238 -10.68 4.53 13.20
CA LYS A 238 -11.15 5.90 12.97
C LYS A 238 -12.03 6.00 11.72
N ILE A 239 -11.68 5.29 10.64
CA ILE A 239 -12.50 5.23 9.41
C ILE A 239 -13.79 4.44 9.69
N ALA A 240 -13.70 3.29 10.35
CA ALA A 240 -14.83 2.43 10.68
C ALA A 240 -15.89 3.14 11.54
N ALA A 241 -15.49 4.06 12.42
CA ALA A 241 -16.39 4.84 13.26
C ALA A 241 -17.28 5.82 12.47
N LEU A 242 -17.04 5.97 11.16
CA LEU A 242 -17.77 6.86 10.25
C LEU A 242 -18.63 6.09 9.22
N LEU A 243 -18.66 4.76 9.29
CA LEU A 243 -19.46 3.90 8.40
C LEU A 243 -20.94 3.87 8.79
#